data_AF-A0A7C4ERN6-F1
#
_entry.id   AF-A0A7C4ERN6-F1
#
_cell.length_a   1.000
_cell.length_b   1.000
_cell.length_c   1.000
_cell.angle_alpha   90.00
_cell.angle_beta   90.00
_cell.angle_gamma   90.00
#
_symmetry.space_group_name_H-M   'P 1'
#
loop_
_entity.id
_entity.type
_entity.pdbx_description
1 polymer ?
#
loop_
_entity_poly.entity_id
_entity_poly.type
_entity_poly.pdbx_seq_one_letter_code
_entity_poly.pdbx_strand_id
1 'polypeptide(L)' 'KCDMCEDDPPQEKPLCVQWCLNNALTYEEREEEVEEEEKPEDAQIGLEALIDKYGMEKVMDTVARISLAKKGS' A
#
# COMPACT_ATOMS: atom_id res chain seq x y z
N LYS A 1 -18.83 -9.10 5.63
CA LYS A 1 -17.46 -8.70 6.03
C LYS A 1 -17.63 -7.60 7.07
N CYS A 2 -16.98 -7.69 8.23
CA CYS A 2 -16.98 -6.63 9.24
C CYS A 2 -15.90 -5.60 8.87
N ASP A 3 -16.21 -4.33 9.06
CA ASP A 3 -15.37 -3.16 8.78
C ASP A 3 -15.15 -2.32 10.06
N MET A 4 -15.35 -2.93 11.24
CA MET A 4 -15.10 -2.31 12.55
C MET A 4 -15.87 -1.00 12.84
N CYS A 5 -16.97 -0.73 12.12
CA CYS A 5 -17.74 0.51 12.27
C CYS A 5 -16.89 1.78 12.06
N GLU A 6 -16.07 1.78 11.00
CA GLU A 6 -15.26 2.92 10.53
C GLU A 6 -16.12 4.08 9.99
N ASP A 7 -16.85 4.77 10.87
CA ASP A 7 -17.72 5.91 10.53
C ASP A 7 -16.96 7.26 10.44
N ASP A 8 -17.62 8.28 9.88
CA ASP A 8 -17.18 9.68 9.89
C ASP A 8 -18.26 10.57 10.54
N PRO A 9 -18.04 11.12 11.76
CA PRO A 9 -16.80 11.06 12.54
C PRO A 9 -16.54 9.66 13.14
N PRO A 10 -15.27 9.31 13.40
CA PRO A 10 -14.91 7.99 13.92
C PRO A 10 -15.50 7.76 15.31
N GLN A 11 -15.99 6.53 15.53
CA GLN A 11 -16.45 6.07 16.83
C GLN A 11 -15.26 5.67 17.72
N GLU A 12 -15.42 5.77 19.03
CA GLU A 12 -14.39 5.31 19.98
C GLU A 12 -14.25 3.77 19.97
N LYS A 13 -15.36 3.03 19.77
CA LYS A 13 -15.42 1.56 19.79
C LYS A 13 -16.52 1.05 18.86
N PRO A 14 -16.44 -0.18 18.32
CA PRO A 14 -17.50 -0.75 17.49
C PRO A 14 -18.84 -0.90 18.23
N LEU A 15 -19.96 -0.68 17.54
CA LEU A 15 -21.31 -0.73 18.14
C LEU A 15 -21.63 -2.08 18.81
N CYS A 16 -21.16 -3.19 18.25
CA CYS A 16 -21.34 -4.52 18.82
C CYS A 16 -20.66 -4.67 20.20
N VAL A 17 -19.52 -4.01 20.41
CA VAL A 17 -18.82 -3.93 21.69
C VAL A 17 -19.58 -3.03 22.65
N GLN A 18 -20.02 -1.86 22.20
CA GLN A 18 -20.79 -0.91 23.03
C GLN A 18 -22.10 -1.52 23.56
N TRP A 19 -22.79 -2.33 22.75
CA TRP A 19 -24.04 -2.98 23.16
C TRP A 19 -23.85 -4.26 23.96
N CYS A 20 -22.62 -4.74 24.13
CA CYS A 20 -22.34 -6.00 24.80
C CYS A 20 -22.37 -5.87 26.33
N LEU A 21 -23.57 -5.91 26.92
CA LEU A 21 -23.77 -5.79 28.38
C LEU A 21 -23.02 -6.85 29.20
N ASN A 22 -22.78 -8.04 28.62
CA ASN A 22 -22.10 -9.14 29.30
C ASN A 22 -20.56 -9.09 29.12
N ASN A 23 -20.02 -8.04 28.49
CA ASN A 23 -18.59 -7.89 28.17
C ASN A 23 -18.00 -9.11 27.45
N ALA A 24 -18.80 -9.79 26.63
CA ALA A 24 -18.34 -10.90 25.80
C ALA A 24 -17.51 -10.42 24.60
N LEU A 25 -17.59 -9.12 24.26
CA LEU A 25 -16.85 -8.47 23.21
C LEU A 25 -16.05 -7.31 23.82
N THR A 26 -14.80 -7.16 23.39
CA THR A 26 -13.87 -6.11 23.82
C THR A 26 -13.19 -5.48 22.62
N TYR A 27 -12.72 -4.24 22.78
CA TYR A 27 -11.96 -3.51 21.76
C TYR A 27 -10.63 -3.07 22.36
N GLU A 28 -9.54 -3.38 21.67
CA GLU A 28 -8.19 -2.95 21.99
C GLU A 28 -7.48 -2.54 20.70
N GLU A 29 -6.84 -1.38 20.72
CA GLU A 29 -5.93 -0.93 19.66
C GLU A 29 -4.51 -1.02 20.17
N ARG A 30 -3.59 -1.47 19.32
CA ARG A 30 -2.16 -1.51 19.62
C ARG A 30 -1.37 -0.98 18.44
N GLU A 31 -0.32 -0.23 18.73
CA GLU A 31 0.70 0.09 17.74
C GLU A 31 1.66 -1.09 17.65
N GLU A 32 1.79 -1.68 16.46
CA GLU A 32 2.81 -2.68 16.18
C GLU A 32 3.99 -1.98 15.51
N GLU A 33 5.18 -2.05 16.12
CA GLU A 33 6.43 -1.65 15.45
C GLU A 33 6.69 -2.65 14.32
N VAL A 34 6.24 -2.29 13.12
CA VAL A 34 6.60 -3.00 11.90
C VAL A 34 7.95 -2.47 11.46
N GLU A 35 8.91 -3.35 11.23
CA GLU A 35 10.16 -2.98 10.58
C GLU A 35 9.80 -2.39 9.22
N GLU A 36 10.04 -1.09 9.03
CA GLU A 36 9.92 -0.43 7.73
C GLU A 36 10.99 -1.05 6.83
N GLU A 37 10.64 -2.17 6.18
CA GLU A 37 11.34 -2.55 4.96
C GLU A 37 11.19 -1.32 4.05
N GLU A 38 12.32 -0.65 3.74
CA GLU A 38 12.40 0.25 2.60
C GLU A 38 12.01 -0.59 1.38
N LYS A 39 10.71 -0.67 1.10
CA LYS A 39 10.20 -1.32 -0.08
C LYS A 39 10.58 -0.39 -1.21
N PRO A 40 11.56 -0.74 -2.06
CA PRO A 40 11.77 0.03 -3.27
C PRO A 40 10.41 0.18 -3.96
N GLU A 41 10.10 1.39 -4.42
CA GLU A 41 8.82 1.64 -5.09
C GLU A 41 8.60 0.57 -6.17
N ASP A 42 7.36 0.14 -6.40
CA ASP A 42 7.05 -0.90 -7.40
C ASP A 42 7.70 -0.61 -8.77
N ALA A 43 7.85 0.66 -9.11
CA ALA A 43 8.53 1.14 -10.31
C ALA A 43 10.03 0.80 -10.32
N GLN A 44 10.72 0.93 -9.19
CA GLN A 44 12.13 0.62 -9.05
C GLN A 44 12.38 -0.90 -9.14
N ILE A 45 11.58 -1.72 -8.45
CA ILE A 45 11.65 -3.19 -8.56
C ILE A 45 11.43 -3.63 -10.00
N GLY A 46 10.40 -3.07 -10.65
CA GLY A 46 10.10 -3.37 -12.05
C GLY A 46 11.23 -2.99 -13.01
N LEU A 47 11.86 -1.83 -12.79
CA LEU A 47 12.96 -1.35 -13.64
C LEU A 47 14.24 -2.17 -13.42
N GLU A 48 14.58 -2.52 -12.18
CA GLU A 48 15.70 -3.39 -11.83
C GLU A 48 15.54 -4.77 -12.47
N ALA A 49 14.36 -5.38 -12.37
CA ALA A 49 14.07 -6.66 -13.02
C ALA A 49 14.23 -6.61 -14.56
N LEU A 50 13.89 -5.48 -15.19
CA LEU A 50 14.10 -5.27 -16.62
C LEU A 50 15.58 -5.08 -16.96
N ILE A 51 16.34 -4.38 -16.12
CA ILE A 51 17.78 -4.17 -16.28
C ILE A 51 18.51 -5.51 -16.17
N ASP A 52 18.18 -6.33 -15.18
CA ASP A 52 18.78 -7.66 -15.00
C ASP A 52 18.52 -8.58 -16.20
N LYS A 53 17.32 -8.49 -16.79
CA LYS A 53 16.93 -9.36 -17.91
C LYS A 53 17.46 -8.89 -19.27
N TYR A 54 17.59 -7.59 -19.48
CA TYR A 54 17.80 -7.02 -20.82
C TYR A 54 19.00 -6.07 -20.93
N GLY A 55 19.65 -5.74 -19.81
CA GLY A 55 20.74 -4.78 -19.72
C GLY A 55 20.28 -3.32 -19.63
N MET A 56 21.06 -2.51 -18.92
CA MET A 56 20.74 -1.10 -18.64
C MET A 56 20.59 -0.26 -19.91
N GLU A 57 21.46 -0.46 -20.91
CA GLU A 57 21.45 0.30 -22.17
C GLU A 57 20.11 0.15 -22.90
N LYS A 58 19.61 -1.09 -23.02
CA LYS A 58 18.37 -1.40 -23.72
C LYS A 58 17.14 -0.85 -23.00
N VAL A 59 17.15 -0.88 -21.67
CA VAL A 59 16.08 -0.30 -20.84
C VAL A 59 16.05 1.22 -21.02
N MET A 60 17.21 1.90 -20.96
CA MET A 60 17.31 3.35 -21.13
C MET A 60 16.84 3.82 -22.52
N ASP A 61 17.26 3.15 -23.60
CA ASP A 61 16.80 3.47 -24.96
C ASP A 61 15.27 3.36 -25.10
N THR A 62 14.70 2.28 -24.53
CA THR A 62 13.26 2.03 -24.56
C THR A 62 12.48 3.13 -23.80
N VAL A 63 12.96 3.51 -22.61
CA VAL A 63 12.34 4.58 -21.81
C VAL A 63 12.43 5.92 -22.53
N ALA A 64 13.57 6.24 -23.15
CA ALA A 64 13.75 7.47 -23.93
C ALA A 64 12.76 7.54 -25.10
N ARG A 65 12.59 6.44 -25.85
CA ARG A 65 11.60 6.37 -26.95
C ARG A 65 10.17 6.58 -26.46
N ILE A 66 9.78 5.95 -25.35
CA ILE A 66 8.44 6.11 -24.76
C ILE A 66 8.23 7.57 -24.33
N SER A 67 9.23 8.18 -23.70
CA SER A 67 9.16 9.59 -23.27
C SER A 67 8.97 10.55 -24.43
N LEU A 68 9.64 10.30 -25.57
CA LEU A 68 9.50 11.10 -26.78
C LEU A 68 8.12 10.91 -27.42
N ALA A 69 7.59 9.68 -27.46
CA ALA A 69 6.26 9.40 -27.99
C ALA A 69 5.14 10.06 -27.16
N LYS A 70 5.29 10.15 -25.83
CA LYS A 70 4.33 10.83 -24.95
C LYS A 70 4.38 12.36 -25.03
N LYS A 71 5.54 12.96 -25.35
CA LYS A 71 5.70 14.43 -25.48
C LYS A 71 5.03 15.02 -26.73
N GLY A 72 4.57 14.19 -27.65
CA GLY A 72 3.85 14.61 -28.86
C GLY A 72 2.32 14.46 -28.80
N SER A 73 1.75 14.10 -27.64
CA SER A 73 0.30 13.92 -27.43
C SER A 73 -0.31 14.98 -26.53
#